data_AF-A0AA38WVS0-F1
#
_entry.id   AF-A0AA38WVS0-F1
#
_cell.length_a   1.000
_cell.length_b   1.000
_cell.length_c   1.000
_cell.angle_alpha   90.00
_cell.angle_beta   90.00
_cell.angle_gamma   90.00
#
_symmetry.space_group_name_H-M   'P 1'
#
loop_
_entity.id
_entity.type
_entity.pdbx_description
1 polymer ?
#
loop_
_entity_poly.entity_id
_entity_poly.type
_entity_poly.pdbx_seq_one_letter_code
_entity_poly.pdbx_strand_id
1 'polypeptide(L)'
;MDSKRPSRIFDDWRYCDYPPTDSVVYDEEENLNCLADYRPYDSNTEAMVIAIGGNSRQGVYSHDPEVAYGIFFGPESPRNYECMLDKCVPQTKRLAELRAATVAVDMAREIWSKVPKYNVIILLTDSSYLVDAMNNAIWKWTAQGFRDSNRRPVAHAKVLQRLHNSIQALESAGATIKFWQAGTSYINAAQTLANAALDERMLSETPREMAIEGSWARLDPVLEQFKNAWCRGFLPKRLPGTRREGVASVVETAG
;
A
#
# COMPACT_ATOMS: atom_id res chain seq x y z
N MET A 1 3.81 -28.99 26.91
CA MET A 1 3.39 -27.61 27.25
C MET A 1 3.20 -26.88 25.94
N ASP A 2 1.95 -26.69 25.54
CA ASP A 2 1.61 -26.03 24.27
C ASP A 2 1.76 -24.52 24.50
N SER A 3 2.92 -23.96 24.13
CA SER A 3 3.12 -22.52 24.14
C SER A 3 2.10 -21.91 23.17
N LYS A 4 1.12 -21.19 23.71
CA LYS A 4 0.03 -20.55 22.97
C LYS A 4 0.63 -19.75 21.80
N ARG A 5 0.32 -20.14 20.55
CA ARG A 5 0.83 -19.44 19.35
C ARG A 5 0.37 -17.99 19.39
N PRO A 6 1.25 -17.00 19.16
CA PRO A 6 0.83 -15.61 19.15
C PRO A 6 -0.10 -15.38 17.95
N SER A 7 -1.31 -14.85 18.20
CA SER A 7 -2.17 -14.37 17.11
C SER A 7 -1.50 -13.13 16.51
N ARG A 8 -1.32 -13.13 15.19
CA ARG A 8 -0.81 -11.98 14.43
C ARG A 8 -1.92 -11.25 13.71
N ILE A 9 -3.18 -11.64 13.90
CA ILE A 9 -4.33 -10.83 13.48
C ILE A 9 -4.59 -9.77 14.54
N PHE A 10 -4.96 -8.59 14.04
CA PHE A 10 -5.60 -7.56 14.83
C PHE A 10 -7.06 -7.94 15.10
N ASP A 11 -7.30 -8.78 16.11
CA ASP A 11 -8.63 -9.25 16.53
C ASP A 11 -9.15 -8.48 17.76
N ASP A 12 -9.30 -7.14 17.68
CA ASP A 12 -10.18 -6.47 18.65
C ASP A 12 -11.61 -6.62 18.13
N TRP A 13 -12.29 -7.67 18.62
CA TRP A 13 -13.70 -8.03 18.40
C TRP A 13 -14.72 -6.87 18.54
N ARG A 14 -14.30 -5.69 19.03
CA ARG A 14 -15.09 -4.45 19.00
C ARG A 14 -15.04 -3.69 17.67
N TYR A 15 -14.17 -4.07 16.74
CA TYR A 15 -13.98 -3.43 15.44
C TYR A 15 -13.98 -4.48 14.33
N CYS A 16 -15.18 -4.85 13.88
CA CYS A 16 -15.37 -5.72 12.73
C CYS A 16 -14.80 -5.07 11.46
N ASP A 17 -14.08 -5.88 10.68
CA ASP A 17 -13.72 -5.75 9.26
C ASP A 17 -12.88 -4.54 8.79
N TYR A 18 -12.86 -3.40 9.49
CA TYR A 18 -12.13 -2.19 9.07
C TYR A 18 -11.74 -1.35 10.29
N PRO A 19 -10.63 -0.58 10.23
CA PRO A 19 -10.42 0.48 11.22
C PRO A 19 -11.62 1.41 11.14
N PRO A 20 -12.18 1.92 12.25
CA PRO A 20 -12.91 3.17 12.14
C PRO A 20 -11.98 4.12 11.39
N THR A 21 -12.42 4.68 10.27
CA THR A 21 -11.64 5.61 9.44
C THR A 21 -10.97 6.70 10.27
N ASP A 22 -11.56 7.01 11.41
CA ASP A 22 -11.21 8.11 12.29
C ASP A 22 -10.19 7.71 13.37
N SER A 23 -9.79 6.44 13.45
CA SER A 23 -8.86 5.95 14.47
C SER A 23 -7.38 6.05 14.08
N VAL A 24 -7.06 6.13 12.78
CA VAL A 24 -5.69 6.36 12.32
C VAL A 24 -5.43 7.85 12.30
N VAL A 25 -4.52 8.30 13.15
CA VAL A 25 -4.08 9.70 13.27
C VAL A 25 -2.60 9.81 12.90
N TYR A 26 -2.18 11.02 12.53
CA TYR A 26 -0.80 11.30 12.21
C TYR A 26 -0.10 11.94 13.40
N ASP A 27 0.97 11.32 13.87
CA ASP A 27 1.90 11.88 14.84
C ASP A 27 2.91 12.76 14.08
N GLU A 28 2.75 14.07 14.17
CA GLU A 28 3.62 15.06 13.50
C GLU A 28 5.04 15.08 14.07
N GLU A 29 5.21 14.75 15.36
CA GLU A 29 6.51 14.73 16.01
C GLU A 29 7.35 13.57 15.46
N GLU A 30 6.73 12.38 15.38
CA GLU A 30 7.42 11.19 14.91
C GLU A 30 7.36 11.02 13.39
N ASN A 31 6.49 11.76 12.70
CA ASN A 31 6.17 11.64 11.28
C ASN A 31 5.66 10.23 10.92
N LEU A 32 4.71 9.73 11.70
CA LEU A 32 4.16 8.38 11.59
C LEU A 32 2.65 8.37 11.82
N ASN A 33 1.94 7.50 11.11
CA ASN A 33 0.57 7.16 11.44
C ASN A 33 0.55 6.28 12.70
N CYS A 34 -0.37 6.56 13.60
CA CYS A 34 -0.63 5.79 14.79
C CYS A 34 -2.14 5.63 15.03
N LEU A 35 -2.52 4.78 16.00
CA LEU A 35 -3.92 4.66 16.42
C LEU A 35 -4.20 5.56 17.64
N ALA A 36 -5.15 6.49 17.50
CA ALA A 36 -5.50 7.49 18.52
C ALA A 36 -6.00 6.91 19.85
N ASP A 37 -6.62 5.72 19.82
CA ASP A 37 -7.27 5.10 20.98
C ASP A 37 -6.82 3.64 21.20
N TYR A 38 -5.60 3.30 20.77
CA TYR A 38 -5.10 1.97 21.03
C TYR A 38 -4.80 1.80 22.52
N ARG A 39 -5.65 1.07 23.24
CA ARG A 39 -5.50 0.77 24.67
C ARG A 39 -5.64 -0.73 24.96
N PRO A 40 -4.62 -1.55 24.68
CA PRO A 40 -4.68 -2.97 25.01
C PRO A 40 -4.36 -3.18 26.50
N TYR A 41 -5.36 -3.10 27.39
CA TYR A 41 -5.27 -3.40 28.83
C TYR A 41 -4.20 -2.65 29.68
N ASP A 42 -3.18 -2.06 29.08
CA ASP A 42 -2.07 -1.31 29.66
C ASP A 42 -2.06 0.10 29.03
N SER A 43 -2.07 1.12 29.88
CA SER A 43 -2.35 2.52 29.53
C SER A 43 -1.24 3.24 28.77
N ASN A 44 -0.12 2.56 28.46
CA ASN A 44 1.08 3.16 27.87
C ASN A 44 1.48 2.58 26.51
N THR A 45 0.61 1.80 25.88
CA THR A 45 0.89 1.12 24.61
C THR A 45 0.31 1.89 23.44
N GLU A 46 1.15 2.45 22.57
CA GLU A 46 0.74 3.05 21.31
C GLU A 46 0.95 2.07 20.14
N ALA A 47 0.11 2.19 19.11
CA ALA A 47 0.28 1.41 17.89
C ALA A 47 0.71 2.30 16.73
N MET A 48 1.85 1.98 16.10
CA MET A 48 2.25 2.52 14.81
C MET A 48 1.50 1.78 13.71
N VAL A 49 1.03 2.53 12.71
CA VAL A 49 0.25 2.00 11.59
C VAL A 49 1.03 2.22 10.29
N ILE A 50 1.23 1.16 9.52
CA ILE A 50 1.97 1.20 8.26
C ILE A 50 1.10 0.57 7.19
N ALA A 51 0.78 1.31 6.13
CA ALA A 51 0.07 0.76 4.98
C ALA A 51 1.08 0.20 3.97
N ILE A 52 0.80 -0.99 3.47
CA ILE A 52 1.62 -1.64 2.44
C ILE A 52 0.75 -2.02 1.25
N GLY A 53 1.32 -1.91 0.05
CA GLY A 53 0.62 -2.23 -1.19
C GLY A 53 1.56 -2.65 -2.30
N GLY A 54 1.09 -3.53 -3.17
CA GLY A 54 1.73 -3.86 -4.43
C GLY A 54 0.87 -3.41 -5.60
N ASN A 55 1.50 -2.99 -6.70
CA ASN A 55 0.79 -2.77 -7.95
C ASN A 55 1.58 -3.27 -9.16
N SER A 56 0.89 -3.49 -10.27
CA SER A 56 1.46 -3.99 -11.51
C SER A 56 0.96 -3.21 -12.71
N ARG A 57 1.82 -3.03 -13.71
CA ARG A 57 1.46 -2.42 -14.99
C ARG A 57 2.08 -3.20 -16.14
N GLN A 58 1.50 -3.08 -17.32
CA GLN A 58 2.10 -3.64 -18.53
C GLN A 58 3.47 -2.98 -18.76
N GLY A 59 4.51 -3.79 -18.97
CA GLY A 59 5.84 -3.27 -19.30
C GLY A 59 5.84 -2.54 -20.64
N VAL A 60 6.68 -1.51 -20.76
CA VAL A 60 6.76 -0.68 -21.97
C VAL A 60 7.34 -1.50 -23.15
N TYR A 61 8.31 -2.36 -22.87
CA TYR A 61 9.04 -3.15 -23.87
C TYR A 61 8.84 -4.66 -23.75
N SER A 62 8.12 -5.12 -22.73
CA SER A 62 7.85 -6.53 -22.50
C SER A 62 6.35 -6.79 -22.43
N HIS A 63 5.94 -7.97 -22.91
CA HIS A 63 4.62 -8.51 -22.60
C HIS A 63 4.50 -8.92 -21.12
N ASP A 64 5.63 -9.04 -20.43
CA ASP A 64 5.66 -9.29 -19.00
C ASP A 64 5.25 -8.04 -18.20
N PRO A 65 4.43 -8.21 -17.15
CA PRO A 65 4.07 -7.11 -16.27
C PRO A 65 5.29 -6.65 -15.47
N GLU A 66 5.37 -5.34 -15.23
CA GLU A 66 6.27 -4.77 -14.23
C GLU A 66 5.50 -4.57 -12.93
N VAL A 67 6.14 -4.89 -11.82
CA VAL A 67 5.51 -4.87 -10.50
C VAL A 67 6.34 -4.04 -9.54
N ALA A 68 5.67 -3.21 -8.77
CA ALA A 68 6.25 -2.41 -7.71
C ALA A 68 5.49 -2.60 -6.41
N TYR A 69 6.07 -2.09 -5.33
CA TYR A 69 5.42 -2.00 -4.04
C TYR A 69 5.72 -0.67 -3.36
N GLY A 70 4.83 -0.30 -2.46
CA GLY A 70 4.91 0.92 -1.66
C GLY A 70 4.61 0.65 -0.19
N ILE A 71 5.20 1.49 0.66
CA ILE A 71 5.13 1.45 2.12
C ILE A 71 4.85 2.88 2.57
N PHE A 72 3.71 3.09 3.21
CA PHE A 72 3.23 4.39 3.62
C PHE A 72 3.16 4.46 5.14
N PHE A 73 4.01 5.31 5.72
CA PHE A 73 4.05 5.62 7.13
C PHE A 73 3.16 6.81 7.48
N GLY A 74 2.85 7.70 6.54
CA GLY A 74 2.00 8.87 6.78
C GLY A 74 2.24 9.97 5.77
N PRO A 75 1.38 11.00 5.73
CA PRO A 75 1.55 12.15 4.84
C PRO A 75 2.94 12.77 5.03
N GLU A 76 3.68 12.97 3.93
CA GLU A 76 5.01 13.59 3.93
C GLU A 76 6.07 12.90 4.82
N SER A 77 5.78 11.72 5.37
CA SER A 77 6.74 10.99 6.19
C SER A 77 7.99 10.69 5.36
N PRO A 78 9.20 11.03 5.86
CA PRO A 78 10.46 10.75 5.16
C PRO A 78 10.77 9.24 5.11
N ARG A 79 9.91 8.42 5.73
CA ARG A 79 10.00 6.96 5.75
C ARG A 79 9.09 6.30 4.73
N ASN A 80 8.26 7.06 4.02
CA ASN A 80 7.54 6.54 2.86
C ASN A 80 8.54 5.97 1.85
N TYR A 81 8.22 4.81 1.30
CA TYR A 81 9.14 4.06 0.47
C TYR A 81 8.42 3.36 -0.67
N GLU A 82 9.00 3.43 -1.86
CA GLU A 82 8.56 2.74 -3.05
C GLU A 82 9.73 2.04 -3.74
N CYS A 83 9.44 0.89 -4.37
CA CYS A 83 10.48 0.13 -5.06
C CYS A 83 9.90 -0.80 -6.11
N MET A 84 10.61 -0.93 -7.23
CA MET A 84 10.36 -1.92 -8.26
C MET A 84 10.79 -3.31 -7.79
N LEU A 85 10.05 -4.35 -8.17
CA LEU A 85 10.56 -5.72 -8.10
C LEU A 85 11.64 -5.92 -9.15
N ASP A 86 12.73 -6.58 -8.75
CA ASP A 86 13.80 -6.98 -9.66
C ASP A 86 13.23 -7.84 -10.82
N LYS A 87 13.64 -7.53 -12.06
CA LYS A 87 13.22 -8.28 -13.26
C LYS A 87 13.58 -9.77 -13.19
N CYS A 88 14.59 -10.16 -12.39
CA CYS A 88 14.95 -11.57 -12.22
C CYS A 88 14.16 -12.34 -11.14
N VAL A 89 13.17 -11.69 -10.48
CA VAL A 89 12.20 -12.37 -9.61
C VAL A 89 10.80 -12.40 -10.25
N PRO A 90 9.91 -13.33 -9.83
CA PRO A 90 8.55 -13.39 -10.36
C PRO A 90 7.79 -12.07 -10.21
N GLN A 91 7.38 -11.50 -11.34
CA GLN A 91 6.61 -10.26 -11.42
C GLN A 91 5.14 -10.50 -11.04
N THR A 92 4.88 -10.58 -9.74
CA THR A 92 3.55 -10.85 -9.19
C THR A 92 3.22 -9.88 -8.07
N LYS A 93 1.97 -9.37 -8.04
CA LYS A 93 1.47 -8.49 -6.96
C LYS A 93 1.70 -9.10 -5.58
N ARG A 94 1.47 -10.41 -5.45
CA ARG A 94 1.68 -11.16 -4.20
C ARG A 94 3.13 -11.11 -3.71
N LEU A 95 4.11 -11.22 -4.60
CA LEU A 95 5.52 -11.07 -4.22
C LEU A 95 5.83 -9.64 -3.79
N ALA A 96 5.26 -8.65 -4.47
CA ALA A 96 5.39 -7.24 -4.10
C ALA A 96 4.83 -6.97 -2.69
N GLU A 97 3.64 -7.45 -2.38
CA GLU A 97 3.03 -7.32 -1.04
C GLU A 97 3.88 -8.00 0.05
N LEU A 98 4.43 -9.19 -0.22
CA LEU A 98 5.36 -9.87 0.70
C LEU A 98 6.66 -9.10 0.92
N ARG A 99 7.21 -8.49 -0.14
CA ARG A 99 8.42 -7.66 -0.06
C ARG A 99 8.15 -6.38 0.70
N ALA A 100 7.02 -5.72 0.44
CA ALA A 100 6.57 -4.54 1.17
C ALA A 100 6.47 -4.83 2.66
N ALA A 101 5.81 -5.93 3.04
CA ALA A 101 5.71 -6.35 4.44
C ALA A 101 7.09 -6.60 5.05
N THR A 102 8.00 -7.28 4.35
CA THR A 102 9.35 -7.57 4.85
C THR A 102 10.13 -6.28 5.13
N VAL A 103 10.12 -5.36 4.17
CA VAL A 103 10.83 -4.08 4.30
C VAL A 103 10.17 -3.20 5.36
N ALA A 104 8.84 -3.17 5.44
CA ALA A 104 8.10 -2.42 6.46
C ALA A 104 8.45 -2.91 7.87
N VAL A 105 8.54 -4.23 8.11
CA VAL A 105 8.96 -4.78 9.41
C VAL A 105 10.41 -4.40 9.73
N ASP A 106 11.31 -4.51 8.76
CA ASP A 106 12.72 -4.15 8.94
C ASP A 106 12.85 -2.65 9.31
N MET A 107 12.10 -1.76 8.64
CA MET A 107 12.04 -0.31 8.94
C MET A 107 11.38 -0.03 10.29
N ALA A 108 10.26 -0.69 10.60
CA ALA A 108 9.55 -0.54 11.87
C ALA A 108 10.43 -0.91 13.06
N ARG A 109 11.29 -1.94 12.91
CA ARG A 109 12.27 -2.31 13.92
C ARG A 109 13.25 -1.18 14.22
N GLU A 110 13.74 -0.49 13.19
CA GLU A 110 14.66 0.64 13.36
C GLU A 110 13.97 1.81 14.06
N ILE A 111 12.71 2.09 13.72
CA ILE A 111 11.90 3.13 14.37
C ILE A 111 11.67 2.76 15.84
N TRP A 112 11.16 1.55 16.10
CA TRP A 112 10.85 1.07 17.44
C TRP A 112 12.06 1.09 18.37
N SER A 113 13.25 0.80 17.87
CA SER A 113 14.49 0.87 18.65
C SER A 113 14.82 2.28 19.16
N LYS A 114 14.31 3.32 18.48
CA LYS A 114 14.49 4.74 18.84
C LYS A 114 13.30 5.30 19.60
N VAL A 115 12.11 4.78 19.31
CA VAL A 115 10.81 5.29 19.78
C VAL A 115 9.99 4.12 20.35
N PRO A 116 10.33 3.63 21.55
CA PRO A 116 9.76 2.39 22.09
C PRO A 116 8.30 2.52 22.55
N LYS A 117 7.71 3.73 22.54
CA LYS A 117 6.29 3.95 22.87
C LYS A 117 5.36 3.16 21.93
N TYR A 118 5.78 2.92 20.68
CA TYR A 118 5.06 2.10 19.71
C TYR A 118 5.36 0.61 19.83
N ASN A 119 5.06 0.01 20.98
CA ASN A 119 5.25 -1.42 21.18
C ASN A 119 4.28 -2.30 20.36
N VAL A 120 3.32 -1.71 19.64
CA VAL A 120 2.52 -2.41 18.64
C VAL A 120 2.71 -1.81 17.25
N ILE A 121 2.93 -2.68 16.26
CA ILE A 121 3.07 -2.34 14.86
C ILE A 121 1.95 -3.03 14.09
N ILE A 122 1.19 -2.24 13.36
CA ILE A 122 0.05 -2.69 12.57
C ILE A 122 0.38 -2.50 11.09
N LEU A 123 0.37 -3.59 10.33
CA LEU A 123 0.49 -3.57 8.87
C LEU A 123 -0.90 -3.63 8.23
N LEU A 124 -1.32 -2.54 7.58
CA LEU A 124 -2.54 -2.48 6.78
C LEU A 124 -2.27 -3.04 5.38
N THR A 125 -3.09 -3.99 4.94
CA THR A 125 -2.95 -4.63 3.62
C THR A 125 -4.29 -5.09 3.06
N ASP A 126 -4.47 -5.09 1.74
CA ASP A 126 -5.59 -5.76 1.07
C ASP A 126 -5.31 -7.25 0.78
N SER A 127 -4.10 -7.73 1.09
CA SER A 127 -3.66 -9.09 0.76
C SER A 127 -4.15 -10.10 1.78
N SER A 128 -5.31 -10.70 1.52
CA SER A 128 -5.82 -11.83 2.33
C SER A 128 -4.81 -12.98 2.39
N TYR A 129 -4.05 -13.20 1.30
CA TYR A 129 -2.96 -14.18 1.27
C TYR A 129 -1.89 -13.87 2.32
N LEU A 130 -1.44 -12.62 2.44
CA LEU A 130 -0.41 -12.24 3.41
C LEU A 130 -0.91 -12.44 4.85
N VAL A 131 -2.15 -12.00 5.12
CA VAL A 131 -2.78 -12.13 6.45
C VAL A 131 -2.90 -13.60 6.85
N ASP A 132 -3.47 -14.45 5.98
CA ASP A 132 -3.60 -15.88 6.23
C ASP A 132 -2.24 -16.58 6.34
N ALA A 133 -1.30 -16.21 5.48
CA ALA A 133 0.04 -16.76 5.52
C ALA A 133 0.68 -16.49 6.88
N MET A 134 0.68 -15.25 7.35
CA MET A 134 1.37 -14.86 8.59
C MET A 134 0.64 -15.26 9.86
N ASN A 135 -0.69 -15.41 9.84
CA ASN A 135 -1.43 -15.83 11.02
C ASN A 135 -1.56 -17.34 11.16
N ASN A 136 -1.85 -18.02 10.05
CA ASN A 136 -2.27 -19.42 10.07
C ASN A 136 -1.19 -20.34 9.50
N ALA A 137 -0.82 -20.12 8.24
CA ALA A 137 -0.03 -21.09 7.49
C ALA A 137 1.45 -21.13 7.90
N ILE A 138 2.02 -20.00 8.34
CA ILE A 138 3.45 -19.86 8.60
C ILE A 138 3.95 -20.86 9.65
N TRP A 139 3.16 -21.14 10.69
CA TRP A 139 3.51 -22.08 11.76
C TRP A 139 3.65 -23.52 11.26
N LYS A 140 2.80 -23.90 10.31
CA LYS A 140 2.88 -25.22 9.66
C LYS A 140 4.07 -25.26 8.71
N TRP A 141 4.25 -24.21 7.92
CA TRP A 141 5.34 -24.15 6.94
C TRP A 141 6.71 -24.14 7.60
N THR A 142 6.92 -23.42 8.70
CA THR A 142 8.20 -23.45 9.42
C THR A 142 8.52 -24.86 9.95
N ALA A 143 7.54 -25.56 10.52
CA ALA A 143 7.71 -26.94 10.98
C ALA A 143 8.01 -27.94 9.84
N GLN A 144 7.59 -27.63 8.60
CA GLN A 144 7.74 -28.49 7.43
C GLN A 144 8.87 -28.04 6.48
N GLY A 145 9.71 -27.07 6.89
CA GLY A 145 10.80 -26.56 6.05
C GLY A 145 10.31 -25.81 4.81
N PHE A 146 9.20 -25.08 4.94
CA PHE A 146 8.51 -24.32 3.89
C PHE A 146 8.09 -25.17 2.69
N ARG A 147 7.51 -26.33 2.97
CA ARG A 147 6.90 -27.22 1.98
C ARG A 147 5.39 -27.33 2.16
N ASP A 148 4.68 -27.49 1.05
CA ASP A 148 3.24 -27.74 1.05
C ASP A 148 2.92 -29.22 1.38
N SER A 149 1.63 -29.57 1.41
CA SER A 149 1.17 -30.95 1.66
C SER A 149 1.64 -31.96 0.60
N ASN A 150 2.00 -31.48 -0.59
CA ASN A 150 2.53 -32.28 -1.69
C ASN A 150 4.08 -32.32 -1.68
N ARG A 151 4.71 -31.84 -0.60
CA ARG A 151 6.17 -31.71 -0.43
C ARG A 151 6.84 -30.75 -1.41
N ARG A 152 6.07 -29.93 -2.14
CA ARG A 152 6.60 -28.90 -3.03
C ARG A 152 6.99 -27.67 -2.21
N PRO A 153 8.00 -26.91 -2.65
CA PRO A 153 8.32 -25.64 -2.01
C PRO A 153 7.11 -24.69 -2.04
N VAL A 154 6.81 -24.05 -0.91
CA VAL A 154 5.77 -23.00 -0.84
C VAL A 154 6.18 -21.83 -1.75
N ALA A 155 5.22 -21.27 -2.47
CA ALA A 155 5.46 -20.10 -3.31
C ALA A 155 6.07 -18.96 -2.49
N HIS A 156 7.17 -18.40 -2.98
CA HIS A 156 7.92 -17.33 -2.30
C HIS A 156 8.43 -17.71 -0.89
N ALA A 157 8.67 -18.99 -0.61
CA ALA A 157 9.17 -19.51 0.67
C ALA A 157 10.31 -18.69 1.29
N LYS A 158 11.31 -18.29 0.48
CA LYS A 158 12.45 -17.49 0.97
C LYS A 158 12.02 -16.13 1.55
N VAL A 159 11.06 -15.46 0.91
CA VAL A 159 10.57 -14.15 1.38
C VAL A 159 9.68 -14.32 2.60
N LEU A 160 8.80 -15.32 2.60
CA LEU A 160 7.98 -15.68 3.76
C LEU A 160 8.84 -16.02 4.99
N GLN A 161 9.92 -16.79 4.78
CA GLN A 161 10.85 -17.14 5.84
C GLN A 161 11.57 -15.91 6.39
N ARG A 162 12.07 -15.02 5.53
CA ARG A 162 12.70 -13.77 5.96
C ARG A 162 11.72 -12.91 6.76
N LEU A 163 10.50 -12.71 6.25
CA LEU A 163 9.45 -11.96 6.93
C LEU A 163 9.15 -12.55 8.31
N HIS A 164 8.95 -13.87 8.40
CA HIS A 164 8.68 -14.54 9.67
C HIS A 164 9.82 -14.35 10.67
N ASN A 165 11.08 -14.48 10.23
CA ASN A 165 12.25 -14.30 11.08
C ASN A 165 12.37 -12.84 11.57
N SER A 166 12.13 -11.85 10.70
CA SER A 166 12.13 -10.43 11.08
C SER A 166 11.05 -10.15 12.12
N ILE A 167 9.84 -10.70 11.95
CA ILE A 167 8.76 -10.58 12.93
C ILE A 167 9.17 -11.23 14.26
N GLN A 168 9.68 -12.46 14.25
CA GLN A 168 10.10 -13.16 15.47
C GLN A 168 11.19 -12.41 16.24
N ALA A 169 12.15 -11.81 15.52
CA ALA A 169 13.21 -11.01 16.16
C ALA A 169 12.62 -9.79 16.88
N LEU A 170 11.64 -9.13 16.28
CA LEU A 170 10.96 -7.97 16.85
C LEU A 170 10.02 -8.36 18.01
N GLU A 171 9.29 -9.46 17.86
CA GLU A 171 8.46 -10.08 18.93
C GLU A 171 9.30 -10.47 20.15
N SER A 172 10.49 -11.04 19.92
CA SER A 172 11.41 -11.41 21.01
C SER A 172 12.02 -10.20 21.71
N ALA A 173 12.05 -9.03 21.06
CA ALA A 173 12.52 -7.78 21.64
C ALA A 173 11.43 -7.06 22.46
N GLY A 174 10.17 -7.50 22.38
CA GLY A 174 9.06 -6.97 23.19
C GLY A 174 8.04 -6.14 22.42
N ALA A 175 8.19 -5.97 21.11
CA ALA A 175 7.16 -5.35 20.28
C ALA A 175 6.20 -6.41 19.70
N THR A 176 5.00 -6.02 19.30
CA THR A 176 3.99 -6.93 18.72
C THR A 176 3.68 -6.51 17.31
N ILE A 177 3.68 -7.47 16.37
CA ILE A 177 3.22 -7.22 14.99
C ILE A 177 1.83 -7.78 14.78
N LYS A 178 0.99 -6.95 14.18
CA LYS A 178 -0.37 -7.28 13.78
C LYS A 178 -0.56 -6.99 12.31
N PHE A 179 -1.23 -7.91 11.63
CA PHE A 179 -1.73 -7.71 10.28
C PHE A 179 -3.20 -7.36 10.38
N TRP A 180 -3.59 -6.31 9.67
CA TRP A 180 -4.97 -5.88 9.57
C TRP A 180 -5.35 -5.81 8.10
N GLN A 181 -6.26 -6.71 7.71
CA GLN A 181 -6.84 -6.67 6.38
C GLN A 181 -7.71 -5.43 6.25
N ALA A 182 -7.39 -4.55 5.30
CA ALA A 182 -8.06 -3.26 5.14
C ALA A 182 -8.52 -3.05 3.70
N GLY A 183 -9.51 -2.18 3.54
CA GLY A 183 -10.07 -1.83 2.24
C GLY A 183 -9.15 -0.91 1.46
N THR A 184 -9.37 -0.82 0.15
CA THR A 184 -8.56 -0.02 -0.78
C THR A 184 -8.37 1.43 -0.32
N SER A 185 -9.38 2.06 0.30
CA SER A 185 -9.29 3.44 0.81
C SER A 185 -8.15 3.65 1.81
N TYR A 186 -7.82 2.64 2.62
CA TYR A 186 -6.79 2.73 3.66
C TYR A 186 -5.38 2.45 3.14
N ILE A 187 -5.27 1.71 2.02
CA ILE A 187 -4.00 1.35 1.42
C ILE A 187 -3.67 2.15 0.17
N ASN A 188 -4.58 3.03 -0.27
CA ASN A 188 -4.43 3.81 -1.51
C ASN A 188 -3.13 4.62 -1.53
N ALA A 189 -2.72 5.18 -0.39
CA ALA A 189 -1.46 5.90 -0.30
C ALA A 189 -0.24 4.99 -0.61
N ALA A 190 -0.22 3.77 -0.07
CA ALA A 190 0.84 2.80 -0.38
C ALA A 190 0.78 2.32 -1.84
N GLN A 191 -0.42 2.15 -2.40
CA GLN A 191 -0.58 1.83 -3.83
C GLN A 191 -0.16 2.99 -4.75
N THR A 192 -0.37 4.23 -4.30
CA THR A 192 0.08 5.44 -5.01
C THR A 192 1.60 5.51 -5.05
N LEU A 193 2.27 5.20 -3.94
CA LEU A 193 3.74 5.05 -3.89
C LEU A 193 4.22 3.95 -4.86
N ALA A 194 3.56 2.78 -4.87
CA ALA A 194 3.88 1.73 -5.85
C ALA A 194 3.70 2.19 -7.30
N ASN A 195 2.66 2.97 -7.60
CA ASN A 195 2.45 3.56 -8.93
C ASN A 195 3.51 4.59 -9.29
N ALA A 196 3.96 5.40 -8.33
CA ALA A 196 5.03 6.36 -8.56
C ALA A 196 6.32 5.68 -9.02
N ALA A 197 6.70 4.55 -8.40
CA ALA A 197 7.84 3.74 -8.86
C ALA A 197 7.65 3.19 -10.28
N LEU A 198 6.43 2.76 -10.63
CA LEU A 198 6.11 2.31 -12.00
C LEU A 198 6.19 3.47 -13.01
N ASP A 199 5.69 4.64 -12.65
CA ASP A 199 5.72 5.84 -13.50
C ASP A 199 7.15 6.35 -13.71
N GLU A 200 7.97 6.39 -12.66
CA GLU A 200 9.39 6.74 -12.77
C GLU A 200 10.13 5.77 -13.70
N ARG A 201 9.87 4.46 -13.57
CA ARG A 201 10.45 3.47 -14.47
C ARG A 201 10.06 3.75 -15.92
N MET A 202 8.77 3.99 -16.18
CA MET A 202 8.29 4.32 -17.51
C MET A 202 8.99 5.55 -18.09
N LEU A 203 9.11 6.64 -17.32
CA LEU A 203 9.80 7.85 -17.76
C LEU A 203 11.30 7.62 -18.02
N SER A 204 11.96 6.82 -17.18
CA SER A 204 13.39 6.50 -17.36
C SER A 204 13.67 5.61 -18.57
N GLU A 205 12.71 4.75 -18.92
CA GLU A 205 12.83 3.78 -20.00
C GLU A 205 12.38 4.32 -21.36
N THR A 206 11.58 5.41 -21.41
CA THR A 206 11.22 6.04 -22.68
C THR A 206 12.44 6.63 -23.41
N PRO A 207 12.65 6.35 -24.71
CA PRO A 207 13.81 6.88 -25.44
C PRO A 207 13.65 8.39 -25.58
N ARG A 208 14.72 9.16 -25.32
CA ARG A 208 14.71 10.63 -25.43
C ARG A 208 14.18 11.16 -26.78
N GLU A 209 14.30 10.38 -27.85
CA GLU A 209 13.80 10.72 -29.19
C GLU A 209 12.26 10.64 -29.30
N MET A 210 11.60 9.70 -28.59
CA MET A 210 10.12 9.63 -28.56
C MET A 210 9.49 10.73 -27.69
N ALA A 211 10.24 11.25 -26.70
CA ALA A 211 9.80 12.37 -25.87
C ALA A 211 9.76 13.71 -26.64
N ILE A 212 10.45 13.81 -27.78
CA ILE A 212 10.51 15.04 -28.60
C ILE A 212 9.46 15.04 -29.71
N GLU A 213 9.09 13.88 -30.29
CA GLU A 213 8.21 13.87 -31.47
C GLU A 213 6.81 13.24 -31.28
N GLY A 214 6.51 12.58 -30.15
CA GLY A 214 5.34 11.66 -30.09
C GLY A 214 4.09 12.08 -29.31
N SER A 215 4.16 13.01 -28.35
CA SER A 215 3.13 13.05 -27.28
C SER A 215 2.67 14.43 -26.82
N TRP A 216 2.62 15.42 -27.72
CA TRP A 216 1.85 16.67 -27.46
C TRP A 216 0.57 16.78 -28.30
N ALA A 217 0.45 16.05 -29.42
CA ALA A 217 -0.70 16.16 -30.33
C ALA A 217 -1.97 15.41 -29.88
N ARG A 218 -1.95 14.62 -28.80
CA ARG A 218 -3.09 13.79 -28.34
C ARG A 218 -3.61 14.10 -26.94
N LEU A 219 -3.08 15.11 -26.26
CA LEU A 219 -3.52 15.50 -24.91
C LEU A 219 -3.94 16.98 -24.78
N ASP A 220 -4.19 17.65 -25.90
CA ASP A 220 -4.45 19.10 -25.93
C ASP A 220 -5.91 19.45 -26.27
N PRO A 221 -6.83 19.22 -25.32
CA PRO A 221 -7.44 20.39 -24.67
C PRO A 221 -7.70 20.25 -23.15
N VAL A 222 -7.48 19.07 -22.56
CA VAL A 222 -7.79 18.81 -21.13
C VAL A 222 -6.66 19.29 -20.22
N LEU A 223 -5.40 19.12 -20.64
CA LEU A 223 -4.23 19.58 -19.88
C LEU A 223 -4.04 21.11 -19.93
N GLU A 224 -4.47 21.77 -21.02
CA GLU A 224 -4.54 23.25 -21.11
C GLU A 224 -5.58 23.82 -20.13
N GLN A 225 -6.73 23.15 -19.95
CA GLN A 225 -7.69 23.53 -18.90
C GLN A 225 -7.13 23.35 -17.48
N PHE A 226 -6.36 22.28 -17.23
CA PHE A 226 -5.75 22.04 -15.92
C PHE A 226 -4.58 22.98 -15.61
N LYS A 227 -3.72 23.30 -16.59
CA LYS A 227 -2.61 24.25 -16.41
C LYS A 227 -3.13 25.67 -16.15
N ASN A 228 -4.16 26.11 -16.87
CA ASN A 228 -4.74 27.43 -16.66
C ASN A 228 -5.50 27.55 -15.32
N ALA A 229 -6.06 26.46 -14.81
CA ALA A 229 -6.73 26.43 -13.50
C ALA A 229 -5.73 26.44 -12.33
N TRP A 230 -4.58 25.75 -12.45
CA TRP A 230 -3.56 25.73 -11.40
C TRP A 230 -2.78 27.06 -11.31
N CYS A 231 -2.45 27.68 -12.45
CA CYS A 231 -1.76 28.98 -12.45
C CYS A 231 -2.64 30.16 -11.97
N ARG A 232 -3.96 29.97 -11.81
CA ARG A 232 -4.90 31.03 -11.37
C ARG A 232 -5.77 30.60 -10.20
N GLY A 233 -5.22 29.95 -9.18
CA GLY A 233 -5.77 29.87 -7.81
C GLY A 233 -7.30 29.92 -7.63
N PHE A 234 -8.07 29.05 -8.32
CA PHE A 234 -9.54 29.01 -8.22
C PHE A 234 -10.05 27.57 -8.14
N LEU A 235 -10.70 27.22 -7.02
CA LEU A 235 -11.55 26.02 -6.89
C LEU A 235 -12.84 26.21 -7.71
N PRO A 236 -13.26 25.28 -8.58
CA PRO A 236 -14.59 25.37 -9.19
C PRO A 236 -15.66 24.83 -8.25
N LYS A 237 -16.63 25.70 -7.94
CA LYS A 237 -17.96 25.34 -7.43
C LYS A 237 -18.77 24.63 -8.53
N ARG A 238 -19.51 23.58 -8.16
CA ARG A 238 -20.67 22.94 -8.84
C ARG A 238 -20.63 22.82 -10.37
N LEU A 239 -20.72 21.58 -10.86
CA LEU A 239 -21.07 21.26 -12.25
C LEU A 239 -22.57 21.53 -12.54
N PRO A 240 -22.94 22.30 -13.57
CA PRO A 240 -24.27 22.29 -14.14
C PRO A 240 -24.30 21.61 -15.51
N GLY A 241 -25.26 20.69 -15.69
CA GLY A 241 -25.95 20.51 -16.96
C GLY A 241 -25.35 19.52 -17.96
N THR A 242 -25.75 18.26 -17.85
CA THR A 242 -25.90 17.39 -19.01
C THR A 242 -26.94 17.99 -19.96
N ARG A 243 -26.53 18.39 -21.16
CA ARG A 243 -27.45 18.77 -22.25
C ARG A 243 -27.77 17.50 -23.05
N ARG A 244 -29.01 17.02 -22.99
CA ARG A 244 -29.57 16.16 -24.05
C ARG A 244 -30.05 17.09 -25.17
N GLU A 245 -29.58 16.83 -26.38
CA GLU A 245 -30.20 17.35 -27.61
C GLU A 245 -31.59 16.74 -27.80
N GLY A 246 -32.50 17.51 -28.39
CA GLY A 246 -33.82 17.02 -28.74
C GLY A 246 -34.72 18.05 -29.41
N VAL A 247 -34.57 18.16 -30.73
CA VAL A 247 -35.61 18.35 -31.75
C VAL A 247 -36.31 19.73 -31.88
N ALA A 248 -36.39 20.13 -33.16
CA ALA A 248 -36.99 21.30 -33.80
C ALA A 248 -38.47 21.59 -33.46
N SER A 249 -38.86 22.87 -33.56
CA SER A 249 -39.76 23.38 -34.63
C SER A 249 -40.17 24.86 -34.41
N VAL A 250 -39.99 25.66 -35.48
CA VAL A 250 -40.92 26.68 -36.03
C VAL A 250 -41.58 27.69 -35.08
N VAL A 251 -41.32 29.00 -35.26
CA VAL A 251 -42.37 30.04 -35.46
C VAL A 251 -41.80 31.20 -36.30
N GLU A 252 -42.60 31.61 -37.29
CA GLU A 252 -42.46 32.74 -38.20
C GLU A 252 -42.40 34.12 -37.53
N THR A 253 -41.80 35.06 -38.25
CA THR A 253 -41.94 36.51 -38.06
C THR A 253 -43.32 37.01 -38.46
N ALA A 254 -43.91 37.90 -37.64
CA ALA A 254 -44.82 38.94 -38.11
C ALA A 254 -44.51 40.24 -37.37
N GLY A 255 -44.14 41.25 -38.16
CA GLY A 255 -43.66 42.58 -37.82
C GLY A 255 -42.95 43.15 -39.03
#